data_AF-A0A842W1H5-F1
#
_entry.id   AF-A0A842W1H5-F1
#
_cell.length_a   1.000
_cell.length_b   1.000
_cell.length_c   1.000
_cell.angle_alpha   90.00
_cell.angle_beta   90.00
_cell.angle_gamma   90.00
#
_symmetry.space_group_name_H-M   'P 1'
#
loop_
_entity.id
_entity.type
_entity.pdbx_description
1 polymer ?
#
loop_
_entity_poly.entity_id
_entity_poly.type
_entity_poly.pdbx_seq_one_letter_code
_entity_poly.pdbx_strand_id
1 'polypeptide(L)'
;MEIYFSGHAGILLREKDITIAIDPFLEGTFYWHGVLEKYLGNSPWIGNGKADFIEKFSSKINAIAITHAHGDHFDYDSVVQIMGKNQEIELIAPHPVINFVKAADAID
;
A
#
# COMPACT_ATOMS: atom_id res chain seq x y z
N MET A 1 -8.33 -14.57 -13.20
CA MET A 1 -7.98 -14.03 -11.88
C MET A 1 -6.64 -14.55 -11.44
N GLU A 2 -5.70 -13.64 -11.17
CA GLU A 2 -4.38 -13.92 -10.61
C GLU A 2 -4.29 -13.22 -9.25
N ILE A 3 -3.73 -13.92 -8.25
CA ILE A 3 -3.52 -13.39 -6.91
C ILE A 3 -2.03 -13.52 -6.61
N TYR A 4 -1.39 -12.39 -6.32
CA TYR A 4 0.01 -12.34 -5.94
C TYR A 4 0.13 -11.85 -4.51
N PHE A 5 0.80 -12.63 -3.67
CA PHE A 5 1.12 -12.23 -2.31
C PHE A 5 2.33 -11.29 -2.31
N SER A 6 2.16 -10.05 -1.84
CA SER A 6 3.24 -9.06 -1.75
C SER A 6 3.88 -8.99 -0.36
N GLY A 7 3.38 -9.74 0.62
CA GLY A 7 3.92 -9.81 1.98
C GLY A 7 2.96 -9.28 3.04
N HIS A 8 3.07 -9.76 4.28
CA HIS A 8 2.15 -9.44 5.39
C HIS A 8 0.67 -9.68 5.02
N ALA A 9 -0.14 -8.63 4.91
CA ALA A 9 -1.51 -8.66 4.42
C ALA A 9 -1.64 -8.23 2.94
N GLY A 10 -0.53 -7.79 2.34
CA GLY A 10 -0.44 -7.24 1.01
C GLY A 10 -0.75 -8.25 -0.09
N ILE A 11 -1.71 -7.91 -0.95
CA ILE A 11 -2.12 -8.71 -2.09
C ILE A 11 -2.20 -7.82 -3.33
N LEU A 12 -1.68 -8.29 -4.45
CA LEU A 12 -2.01 -7.78 -5.77
C LEU A 12 -3.01 -8.73 -6.43
N LEU A 13 -4.23 -8.24 -6.64
CA LEU A 13 -5.27 -8.94 -7.38
C LEU A 13 -5.29 -8.45 -8.82
N ARG A 14 -5.24 -9.36 -9.79
CA ARG A 14 -5.35 -9.02 -11.21
C ARG A 14 -6.47 -9.81 -11.89
N GLU A 15 -7.36 -9.09 -12.56
CA GLU A 15 -8.40 -9.66 -13.41
C GLU A 15 -8.46 -8.85 -14.71
N LYS A 16 -8.02 -9.47 -15.81
CA LYS A 16 -7.89 -8.83 -17.13
C LYS A 16 -6.99 -7.58 -17.05
N ASP A 17 -7.56 -6.41 -17.32
CA ASP A 17 -6.89 -5.11 -17.35
C ASP A 17 -7.03 -4.34 -16.01
N ILE A 18 -7.64 -4.97 -14.99
CA ILE A 18 -7.80 -4.39 -13.67
C ILE A 18 -6.79 -5.02 -12.72
N THR A 19 -5.98 -4.19 -12.07
CA THR A 19 -5.08 -4.56 -10.98
C THR A 19 -5.42 -3.76 -9.73
N ILE A 20 -5.65 -4.45 -8.62
CA ILE A 20 -5.95 -3.86 -7.32
C ILE A 20 -4.84 -4.25 -6.35
N ALA A 21 -4.23 -3.26 -5.69
CA ALA A 21 -3.33 -3.48 -4.57
C ALA A 21 -4.12 -3.39 -3.27
N ILE A 22 -4.16 -4.48 -2.51
CA ILE A 22 -4.85 -4.56 -1.22
C ILE A 22 -3.79 -4.49 -0.13
N ASP A 23 -3.95 -3.57 0.82
CA ASP A 23 -3.05 -3.35 1.97
C ASP A 23 -1.55 -3.33 1.59
N PRO A 24 -1.11 -2.44 0.67
CA PRO A 24 0.28 -2.40 0.21
C PRO A 24 1.21 -1.86 1.30
N PHE A 25 1.71 -2.75 2.15
CA PHE A 25 2.72 -2.46 3.18
C PHE A 25 4.12 -2.77 2.65
N LEU A 26 4.90 -1.73 2.30
CA LEU A 26 6.23 -1.89 1.69
C LEU A 26 7.35 -1.31 2.55
N GLU A 27 7.08 -0.43 3.51
CA GLU A 27 8.15 0.12 4.37
C GLU A 27 8.76 -0.96 5.28
N GLY A 28 7.95 -1.92 5.72
CA GLY A 28 8.40 -3.02 6.58
C GLY A 28 8.56 -2.65 8.05
N THR A 29 8.17 -1.43 8.42
CA THR A 29 8.07 -0.97 9.81
C THR A 29 6.78 -0.17 10.02
N PHE A 30 6.17 -0.29 11.19
CA PHE A 30 4.93 0.42 11.53
C PHE A 30 4.86 0.64 13.04
N TYR A 31 4.00 1.56 13.49
CA TYR A 31 3.77 1.75 14.93
C TYR A 31 2.56 0.96 15.42
N TRP A 32 2.73 0.21 16.51
CA TRP A 32 1.67 -0.49 17.23
C TRP A 32 1.72 -0.11 18.71
N HIS A 33 0.65 0.49 19.24
CA HIS A 33 0.59 1.00 20.62
C HIS A 33 1.83 1.84 21.04
N GLY A 34 2.36 2.66 20.12
CA GLY A 34 3.51 3.52 20.37
C GLY A 34 4.87 2.82 20.30
N VAL A 35 4.91 1.53 19.97
CA VAL A 35 6.13 0.75 19.74
C VAL A 35 6.35 0.63 18.23
N LEU A 36 7.60 0.83 17.79
CA LEU A 36 7.99 0.59 16.41
C LEU A 36 8.14 -0.92 16.20
N GLU A 37 7.23 -1.49 15.43
CA GLU A 37 7.23 -2.89 15.01
C GLU A 37 7.93 -3.04 13.66
N LYS A 38 8.49 -4.23 13.43
CA LYS A 38 9.18 -4.57 12.18
C LYS A 38 8.63 -5.86 11.60
N TYR A 39 8.41 -5.86 10.28
CA TYR A 39 8.09 -7.06 9.54
C TYR A 39 9.27 -8.03 9.53
N LEU A 40 9.03 -9.26 10.00
CA LEU A 40 10.04 -10.32 10.07
C LEU A 40 9.88 -11.38 8.98
N GLY A 41 8.89 -11.23 8.10
CA GLY A 41 8.69 -12.15 6.99
C GLY A 41 9.70 -11.96 5.85
N ASN A 42 9.60 -12.80 4.83
CA ASN A 42 10.58 -12.90 3.74
C ASN A 42 10.06 -12.36 2.39
N SER A 43 9.24 -11.31 2.42
CA SER A 43 8.76 -10.71 1.18
C SER A 43 9.90 -10.01 0.43
N PRO A 44 10.07 -10.24 -0.89
CA PRO A 44 11.05 -9.52 -1.68
C PRO A 44 10.65 -8.06 -1.98
N TRP A 45 9.45 -7.64 -1.58
CA TRP A 45 8.89 -6.31 -1.88
C TRP A 45 8.89 -5.35 -0.70
N ILE A 46 9.18 -5.85 0.50
CA ILE A 46 9.10 -5.09 1.76
C ILE A 46 10.51 -4.65 2.20
N GLY A 47 10.63 -3.42 2.69
CA GLY A 47 11.88 -2.78 3.06
C GLY A 47 12.73 -2.48 1.83
N ASN A 48 13.88 -3.14 1.70
CA ASN A 48 14.84 -2.88 0.62
C ASN A 48 14.28 -3.11 -0.79
N GLY A 49 13.26 -3.97 -0.92
CA GLY A 49 12.62 -4.28 -2.20
C GLY A 49 11.48 -3.35 -2.61
N LYS A 50 11.15 -2.35 -1.78
CA LYS A 50 10.06 -1.39 -2.02
C LYS A 50 10.20 -0.68 -3.36
N ALA A 51 11.40 -0.20 -3.69
CA ALA A 51 11.64 0.54 -4.93
C ALA A 51 11.33 -0.32 -6.18
N ASP A 52 11.72 -1.59 -6.16
CA ASP A 52 11.47 -2.53 -7.26
C ASP A 52 9.97 -2.82 -7.42
N PHE A 53 9.23 -2.92 -6.31
CA PHE A 53 7.78 -3.06 -6.34
C PHE A 53 7.13 -1.84 -7.00
N ILE A 54 7.48 -0.64 -6.53
CA ILE A 54 6.91 0.62 -7.01
C ILE A 54 7.12 0.75 -8.52
N GLU A 55 8.34 0.54 -9.00
CA GLU A 55 8.65 0.69 -10.42
C GLU A 55 7.95 -0.37 -11.30
N LYS A 56 7.85 -1.61 -10.80
CA LYS A 56 7.30 -2.73 -11.58
C LYS A 56 5.77 -2.71 -11.68
N PHE A 57 5.10 -2.26 -10.63
CA PHE A 57 3.65 -2.46 -10.45
C PHE A 57 2.82 -1.18 -10.45
N SER A 58 3.33 -0.04 -9.98
CA SER A 58 2.48 1.15 -9.72
C SER A 58 1.75 1.66 -10.96
N SER A 59 2.39 1.66 -12.12
CA SER A 59 1.79 2.08 -13.40
C SER A 59 0.67 1.15 -13.91
N LYS A 60 0.52 -0.03 -13.31
CA LYS A 60 -0.49 -1.03 -13.68
C LYS A 60 -1.63 -1.12 -12.66
N ILE A 61 -1.45 -0.53 -11.48
CA ILE A 61 -2.47 -0.51 -10.43
C ILE A 61 -3.56 0.49 -10.86
N ASN A 62 -4.81 0.04 -10.79
CA ASN A 62 -6.00 0.85 -11.05
C ASN A 62 -6.64 1.33 -9.75
N ALA A 63 -6.55 0.54 -8.68
CA ALA A 63 -7.05 0.90 -7.38
C ALA A 63 -6.18 0.36 -6.24
N ILE A 64 -6.16 1.09 -5.14
CA ILE A 64 -5.64 0.64 -3.85
C ILE A 64 -6.82 0.41 -2.92
N ALA A 65 -6.90 -0.78 -2.33
CA ALA A 65 -7.87 -1.09 -1.30
C ALA A 65 -7.17 -1.17 0.06
N ILE A 66 -7.68 -0.46 1.06
CA ILE A 66 -7.19 -0.52 2.43
C ILE A 66 -8.28 -1.11 3.32
N THR A 67 -7.97 -2.15 4.08
CA THR A 67 -8.97 -2.83 4.90
C THR A 67 -9.28 -2.07 6.19
N HIS A 68 -8.27 -1.50 6.85
CA HIS A 68 -8.40 -0.71 8.08
C HIS A 68 -7.16 0.16 8.38
N ALA A 69 -7.28 1.07 9.35
CA ALA A 69 -6.30 2.12 9.64
C ALA A 69 -5.19 1.69 10.63
N HIS A 70 -4.65 0.49 10.50
CA HIS A 70 -3.42 0.08 11.22
C HIS A 70 -2.21 0.23 10.31
N GLY A 71 -1.04 0.59 10.86
CA GLY A 71 0.13 0.94 10.03
C GLY A 71 0.72 -0.23 9.21
N ASP A 72 0.41 -1.46 9.57
CA ASP A 72 0.76 -2.66 8.81
C ASP A 72 -0.24 -3.00 7.68
N HIS A 73 -1.36 -2.28 7.60
CA HIS A 73 -2.35 -2.38 6.52
C HIS A 73 -2.47 -1.07 5.71
N PHE A 74 -2.32 0.07 6.39
CA PHE A 74 -2.29 1.41 5.83
C PHE A 74 -0.91 2.03 6.01
N ASP A 75 -0.03 1.69 5.08
CA ASP A 75 1.30 2.27 4.95
C ASP A 75 1.21 3.54 4.10
N TYR A 76 1.06 4.70 4.76
CA TYR A 76 0.87 5.99 4.09
C TYR A 76 1.96 6.28 3.06
N ASP A 77 3.23 6.08 3.42
CA ASP A 77 4.35 6.41 2.55
C ASP A 77 4.35 5.54 1.29
N SER A 78 4.03 4.25 1.43
CA SER A 78 3.88 3.35 0.29
C SER A 78 2.71 3.74 -0.61
N VAL A 79 1.55 4.07 -0.02
CA VAL A 79 0.35 4.49 -0.77
C VAL A 79 0.65 5.76 -1.58
N VAL A 80 1.23 6.78 -0.96
CA VAL A 80 1.58 8.03 -1.64
C VAL A 80 2.60 7.80 -2.75
N GLN A 81 3.64 6.98 -2.52
CA GLN A 81 4.63 6.67 -3.56
C GLN A 81 4.00 5.95 -4.77
N ILE A 82 3.06 5.02 -4.54
CA ILE A 82 2.35 4.30 -5.61
C ILE A 82 1.46 5.29 -6.39
N MET A 83 0.65 6.10 -5.70
CA MET A 83 -0.22 7.10 -6.33
C MET A 83 0.60 8.19 -7.04
N GLY A 84 1.77 8.54 -6.53
CA GLY A 84 2.73 9.45 -7.17
C GLY A 84 3.19 8.98 -8.55
N LYS A 85 3.19 7.66 -8.81
CA LYS A 85 3.52 7.08 -10.12
C LYS A 85 2.32 6.98 -11.07
N ASN A 86 1.10 6.92 -10.54
CA ASN A 86 -0.13 6.89 -11.32
C ASN A 86 -1.25 7.64 -10.56
N GLN A 87 -1.55 8.86 -11.03
CA GLN A 87 -2.55 9.75 -10.43
C GLN A 87 -4.00 9.31 -10.73
N GLU A 88 -4.20 8.33 -11.61
CA GLU A 88 -5.52 7.77 -11.94
C GLU A 88 -5.94 6.64 -10.98
N ILE A 89 -5.11 6.29 -9.99
CA ILE A 89 -5.41 5.26 -9.02
C ILE A 89 -6.57 5.68 -8.12
N GLU A 90 -7.61 4.86 -8.04
CA GLU A 90 -8.69 5.02 -7.08
C GLU A 90 -8.31 4.47 -5.69
N LEU A 91 -8.64 5.19 -4.62
CA LEU A 91 -8.46 4.72 -3.25
C LEU A 91 -9.79 4.25 -2.65
N ILE A 92 -9.89 2.96 -2.35
CA ILE A 92 -11.03 2.32 -1.70
C ILE A 92 -10.65 2.03 -0.25
N ALA A 93 -11.10 2.86 0.69
CA ALA A 93 -10.69 2.71 2.09
C ALA A 93 -11.79 3.17 3.07
N PRO A 94 -11.74 2.71 4.34
CA PRO A 94 -12.59 3.21 5.42
C PRO A 94 -12.40 4.72 5.63
N HIS A 95 -13.46 5.37 6.12
CA HIS A 95 -13.45 6.81 6.42
C HIS A 95 -12.22 7.32 7.20
N PRO A 96 -11.70 6.63 8.24
CA PRO A 96 -10.50 7.08 8.93
C PRO A 96 -9.26 7.22 8.03
N VAL A 97 -9.06 6.27 7.10
CA VAL A 97 -7.95 6.29 6.15
C VAL A 97 -8.11 7.46 5.17
N ILE A 98 -9.32 7.61 4.59
CA ILE A 98 -9.61 8.71 3.66
C ILE A 98 -9.41 10.07 4.31
N ASN A 99 -9.83 10.24 5.57
CA ASN A 99 -9.65 11.49 6.30
C ASN A 99 -8.17 11.78 6.56
N PHE A 100 -7.37 10.75 6.87
CA PHE A 100 -5.93 10.91 7.09
C PHE A 100 -5.23 11.40 5.81
N VAL A 101 -5.49 10.75 4.66
CA VAL A 101 -4.90 11.13 3.37
C VAL A 101 -5.27 12.58 3.02
N LYS A 102 -6.55 12.95 3.11
CA LYS A 102 -7.00 14.32 2.83
C LYS A 102 -6.39 15.37 3.75
N ALA A 103 -6.17 15.02 5.02
CA ALA A 103 -5.55 15.94 5.98
C ALA A 103 -4.06 16.15 5.68
N ALA A 104 -3.37 15.10 5.20
CA ALA A 104 -1.98 15.20 4.80
C ALA A 104 -1.81 16.05 3.52
N ASP A 105 -2.67 15.87 2.52
CA ASP A 105 -2.67 16.68 1.29
C ASP A 105 -2.97 18.18 1.53
N ALA A 106 -3.66 18.50 2.62
CA ALA A 106 -4.00 19.90 2.96
C ALA A 106 -2.87 20.67 3.64
N ILE A 107 -1.73 20.02 3.91
CA ILE A 107 -0.56 20.59 4.60
C ILE A 107 0.57 20.93 3.60
N ASP A 108 0.45 20.52 2.33
CA ASP A 108 1.33 20.91 1.21
C ASP A 108 0.79 22.13 0.44
#